data_AF-A0A924E2I3-F1
#
_entry.id   AF-A0A924E2I3-F1
#
_cell.length_a   1.000
_cell.length_b   1.000
_cell.length_c   1.000
_cell.angle_alpha   90.00
_cell.angle_beta   90.00
_cell.angle_gamma   90.00
#
_symmetry.space_group_name_H-M   'P 1'
#
loop_
_entity.id
_entity.type
_entity.pdbx_description
1 polymer ?
#
loop_
_entity_poly.entity_id
_entity_poly.type
_entity_poly.pdbx_seq_one_letter_code
_entity_poly.pdbx_strand_id
1 'polypeptide(L)'
;MKTSFWTATATLFLITACAPSQQMRQEATKHTASNGHQRKVVISPTAQGSHATPRTEAKARPPAAQQRARIVTLPPASPAHMARVKANARKIQDMLETYGLDFNGKYPVSFAHLRTEAKKRRYWCDLQNPLSASLPAVVEARNPAPGAVTYEYLGNDRARYHIRGWDRQGNPLRDQNGQMFIVNGIY
;
A
#
# COMPACT_ATOMS: atom_id res chain seq x y z
N MET A 1 58.10 -16.20 11.23
CA MET A 1 57.01 -16.03 10.25
C MET A 1 55.71 -16.49 10.91
N LYS A 2 54.76 -15.59 11.16
CA LYS A 2 53.47 -15.91 11.79
C LYS A 2 52.36 -15.71 10.76
N THR A 3 51.74 -16.80 10.32
CA THR A 3 50.62 -16.82 9.36
C THR A 3 49.31 -16.79 10.14
N SER A 4 48.59 -15.68 10.03
CA SER A 4 47.26 -15.49 10.62
C SER A 4 46.20 -15.97 9.63
N PHE A 5 45.46 -17.03 9.98
CA PHE A 5 44.30 -17.50 9.25
C PHE A 5 43.06 -16.70 9.66
N TRP A 6 42.44 -16.00 8.70
CA TRP A 6 41.13 -15.38 8.88
C TRP A 6 40.05 -16.35 8.39
N THR A 7 39.27 -16.89 9.31
CA THR A 7 38.04 -17.63 9.01
C THR A 7 36.92 -16.65 8.68
N ALA A 8 36.54 -16.57 7.40
CA ALA A 8 35.39 -15.81 6.93
C ALA A 8 34.09 -16.58 7.21
N THR A 9 33.32 -16.11 8.19
CA THR A 9 31.99 -16.66 8.51
C THR A 9 30.98 -16.13 7.49
N ALA A 10 30.69 -16.92 6.46
CA ALA A 10 29.65 -16.61 5.48
C ALA A 10 28.27 -16.71 6.15
N THR A 11 27.66 -15.55 6.44
CA THR A 11 26.29 -15.49 6.96
C THR A 11 25.34 -15.56 5.79
N LEU A 12 24.66 -16.70 5.64
CA LEU A 12 23.66 -16.96 4.62
C LEU A 12 22.36 -16.21 4.97
N PHE A 13 22.11 -15.07 4.32
CA PHE A 13 20.82 -14.40 4.42
C PHE A 13 19.80 -15.12 3.53
N LEU A 14 18.86 -15.83 4.14
CA LEU A 14 17.66 -16.33 3.45
C LEU A 14 16.81 -15.12 3.01
N ILE A 15 16.91 -14.73 1.75
CA ILE A 15 15.97 -13.81 1.12
C ILE A 15 14.72 -14.62 0.78
N THR A 16 13.71 -14.59 1.65
CA THR A 16 12.37 -15.07 1.30
C THR A 16 11.77 -14.09 0.29
N ALA A 17 12.11 -14.27 -0.98
CA ALA A 17 11.39 -13.64 -2.07
C ALA A 17 9.92 -14.06 -1.95
N CYS A 18 9.01 -13.10 -2.04
CA CYS A 18 7.60 -13.41 -2.24
C CYS A 18 7.52 -14.07 -3.62
N ALA A 19 7.62 -15.40 -3.64
CA ALA A 19 7.72 -16.14 -4.88
C ALA A 19 6.47 -15.85 -5.71
N PRO A 20 6.59 -15.29 -6.93
CA PRO A 20 5.46 -15.21 -7.81
C PRO A 20 5.00 -16.65 -8.04
N SER A 21 3.75 -16.95 -7.70
CA SER A 21 3.19 -18.28 -7.89
C SER A 21 3.32 -18.64 -9.37
N GLN A 22 4.26 -19.54 -9.71
CA GLN A 22 4.50 -20.00 -11.09
C GLN A 22 3.31 -20.76 -11.71
N GLN A 23 2.20 -20.87 -10.98
CA GLN A 23 1.02 -21.60 -11.38
C GLN A 23 0.13 -20.87 -12.41
N MET A 24 0.48 -19.65 -12.84
CA MET A 24 -0.40 -18.81 -13.68
C MET A 24 0.06 -18.58 -15.14
N ARG A 25 0.95 -19.44 -15.68
CA ARG A 25 1.43 -19.30 -17.08
C ARG A 25 0.85 -20.29 -18.11
N GLN A 26 -0.15 -21.10 -17.77
CA GLN A 26 -0.67 -22.13 -18.71
C GLN A 26 -2.17 -22.06 -19.08
N GLU A 27 -2.97 -21.14 -18.57
CA GLU A 27 -4.41 -21.11 -18.88
C GLU A 27 -4.92 -19.72 -19.30
N ALA A 28 -4.60 -19.29 -20.52
CA ALA A 28 -5.27 -18.14 -21.15
C ALA A 28 -5.36 -18.25 -22.67
N THR A 29 -5.77 -19.41 -23.18
CA THR A 29 -6.26 -19.55 -24.56
C THR A 29 -7.47 -20.47 -24.58
N LYS A 30 -8.64 -19.98 -24.14
CA LYS A 30 -9.95 -20.43 -24.61
C LYS A 30 -11.08 -19.64 -23.95
N HIS A 31 -12.10 -19.37 -24.75
CA HIS A 31 -13.42 -18.81 -24.42
C HIS A 31 -13.62 -17.30 -24.58
N THR A 32 -13.61 -16.88 -25.84
CA THR A 32 -14.59 -15.96 -26.41
C THR A 32 -15.99 -16.59 -26.29
N ALA A 33 -16.91 -15.96 -25.57
CA ALA A 33 -18.35 -16.13 -25.76
C ALA A 33 -19.08 -14.84 -25.36
N SER A 34 -19.43 -14.09 -26.41
CA SER A 34 -20.42 -13.01 -26.41
C SER A 34 -21.74 -13.52 -25.85
N ASN A 35 -22.32 -12.81 -24.88
CA ASN A 35 -23.74 -12.88 -24.60
C ASN A 35 -24.27 -11.46 -24.32
N GLY A 36 -24.85 -10.88 -25.37
CA GLY A 36 -25.70 -9.73 -25.26
C GLY A 36 -26.97 -10.09 -24.49
N HIS A 37 -27.23 -9.37 -23.41
CA HIS A 37 -28.55 -9.30 -22.80
C HIS A 37 -28.86 -7.84 -22.51
N GLN A 38 -29.69 -7.27 -23.37
CA GLN A 38 -30.33 -5.98 -23.15
C GLN A 38 -31.23 -6.08 -21.91
N ARG A 39 -30.89 -5.35 -20.84
CA ARG A 39 -31.79 -5.17 -19.70
C ARG A 39 -32.66 -3.94 -19.93
N LYS A 40 -33.95 -4.23 -20.11
CA LYS A 40 -35.08 -3.31 -20.14
C LYS A 40 -35.10 -2.45 -18.86
N VAL A 41 -34.96 -1.15 -19.02
CA VAL A 41 -35.08 -0.17 -17.93
C VAL A 41 -36.57 0.01 -17.62
N VAL A 42 -37.00 -0.43 -16.45
CA VAL A 42 -38.34 -0.17 -15.91
C VAL A 42 -38.20 0.97 -14.90
N ILE A 43 -38.66 2.15 -15.30
CA ILE A 43 -38.76 3.34 -14.47
C ILE A 43 -40.07 3.22 -13.70
N SER A 44 -40.01 3.05 -12.38
CA SER A 44 -41.18 3.15 -11.49
C SER A 44 -41.18 4.53 -10.84
N PRO A 45 -42.31 5.26 -10.85
CA PRO A 45 -42.42 6.55 -10.18
C PRO A 45 -42.96 6.38 -8.75
N THR A 46 -42.73 7.41 -7.94
CA THR A 46 -43.57 7.83 -6.80
C THR A 46 -43.42 7.11 -5.46
N ALA A 47 -42.94 7.86 -4.46
CA ALA A 47 -43.65 8.06 -3.18
C ALA A 47 -42.94 9.16 -2.36
N GLN A 48 -43.50 10.38 -2.39
CA GLN A 48 -43.25 11.41 -1.39
C GLN A 48 -43.91 10.96 -0.07
N GLY A 49 -43.10 10.49 0.87
CA GLY A 49 -43.50 10.18 2.24
C GLY A 49 -42.95 11.21 3.20
N SER A 50 -43.80 12.12 3.65
CA SER A 50 -43.54 13.07 4.74
C SER A 50 -43.31 12.32 6.05
N HIS A 51 -42.06 12.15 6.47
CA HIS A 51 -41.73 11.64 7.79
C HIS A 51 -41.51 12.78 8.79
N ALA A 52 -42.40 12.82 9.77
CA ALA A 52 -42.36 13.69 10.94
C ALA A 52 -41.00 13.60 11.65
N THR A 53 -40.50 14.76 12.10
CA THR A 53 -39.31 14.93 12.92
C THR A 53 -39.54 14.37 14.33
N PRO A 54 -38.80 13.33 14.77
CA PRO A 54 -38.80 12.94 16.17
C PRO A 54 -38.03 13.97 17.01
N ARG A 55 -38.67 14.37 18.10
CA ARG A 55 -38.17 15.29 19.15
C ARG A 55 -36.90 14.71 19.77
N THR A 56 -35.81 15.47 19.67
CA THR A 56 -34.49 15.15 20.21
C THR A 56 -34.52 15.05 21.74
N GLU A 57 -34.49 13.83 22.26
CA GLU A 57 -34.16 13.55 23.65
C GLU A 57 -32.69 13.87 23.89
N ALA A 58 -32.43 14.83 24.79
CA ALA A 58 -31.10 15.22 25.22
C ALA A 58 -30.44 14.10 26.02
N LYS A 59 -29.88 13.12 25.32
CA LYS A 59 -29.06 12.04 25.90
C LYS A 59 -27.81 12.67 26.52
N ALA A 60 -27.72 12.59 27.85
CA ALA A 60 -26.63 13.13 28.66
C ALA A 60 -25.26 12.84 28.02
N ARG A 61 -24.54 13.92 27.74
CA ARG A 61 -23.17 13.90 27.23
C ARG A 61 -22.31 13.14 28.25
N PRO A 62 -21.71 11.99 27.90
CA PRO A 62 -20.81 11.31 28.82
C PRO A 62 -19.67 12.29 29.19
N PRO A 63 -19.25 12.32 30.47
CA PRO A 63 -18.17 13.18 30.92
C PRO A 63 -16.96 12.93 30.04
N ALA A 64 -16.28 14.00 29.65
CA ALA A 64 -15.09 13.97 28.81
C ALA A 64 -14.08 12.96 29.39
N ALA A 65 -14.16 11.72 28.92
CA ALA A 65 -13.20 10.69 29.22
C ALA A 65 -11.90 11.23 28.66
N GLN A 66 -11.03 11.68 29.56
CA GLN A 66 -9.67 12.11 29.27
C GLN A 66 -9.04 11.01 28.44
N GLN A 67 -9.07 11.17 27.12
CA GLN A 67 -8.23 10.43 26.20
C GLN A 67 -6.82 10.89 26.51
N ARG A 68 -6.22 10.30 27.55
CA ARG A 68 -4.82 10.46 27.89
C ARG A 68 -4.07 10.09 26.63
N ALA A 69 -3.61 11.10 25.91
CA ALA A 69 -2.80 10.94 24.73
C ALA A 69 -1.65 10.02 25.12
N ARG A 70 -1.72 8.75 24.70
CA ARG A 70 -0.61 7.83 24.86
C ARG A 70 0.50 8.42 24.02
N ILE A 71 1.47 9.04 24.67
CA ILE A 71 2.69 9.49 24.03
C ILE A 71 3.34 8.21 23.50
N VAL A 72 3.21 7.97 22.20
CA VAL A 72 3.84 6.83 21.54
C VAL A 72 5.33 7.16 21.46
N THR A 73 6.11 6.67 22.42
CA THR A 73 7.57 6.80 22.39
C THR A 73 8.09 5.91 21.27
N LEU A 74 8.44 6.51 20.12
CA LEU A 74 8.99 5.78 18.99
C LEU A 74 10.45 5.33 19.28
N PRO A 75 10.86 4.12 18.85
CA PRO A 75 12.24 3.65 18.98
C PRO A 75 13.20 4.46 18.08
N PRO A 76 14.50 4.60 18.42
CA PRO A 76 15.47 5.32 17.59
C PRO A 76 15.47 4.79 16.15
N ALA A 77 15.64 5.69 15.18
CA ALA A 77 15.70 5.32 13.78
C ALA A 77 17.00 4.54 13.53
N SER A 78 16.88 3.24 13.25
CA SER A 78 18.02 2.39 12.89
C SER A 78 18.13 2.29 11.36
N PRO A 79 19.33 2.05 10.79
CA PRO A 79 19.49 1.74 9.37
C PRO A 79 18.60 0.57 8.91
N ALA A 80 18.34 -0.40 9.80
CA ALA A 80 17.43 -1.51 9.54
C ALA A 80 15.98 -1.06 9.34
N HIS A 81 15.51 -0.04 10.07
CA HIS A 81 14.17 0.53 9.84
C HIS A 81 14.08 1.16 8.45
N MET A 82 15.08 1.95 8.04
CA MET A 82 15.09 2.56 6.71
C MET A 82 15.11 1.51 5.60
N ALA A 83 15.88 0.43 5.77
CA ALA A 83 15.91 -0.69 4.84
C ALA A 83 14.53 -1.34 4.68
N ARG A 84 13.77 -1.49 5.77
CA ARG A 84 12.39 -2.03 5.73
C ARG A 84 11.41 -1.09 5.03
N VAL A 85 11.51 0.23 5.23
CA VAL A 85 10.68 1.19 4.48
C VAL A 85 10.96 1.10 2.98
N LYS A 86 12.25 1.04 2.58
CA LYS A 86 12.65 0.84 1.18
C LYS A 86 12.13 -0.49 0.62
N ALA A 87 12.19 -1.57 1.40
CA ALA A 87 11.62 -2.85 1.01
C ALA A 87 10.09 -2.80 0.81
N ASN A 88 9.35 -2.10 1.68
CA ASN A 88 7.93 -1.87 1.48
C ASN A 88 7.64 -1.08 0.21
N ALA A 89 8.41 -0.03 -0.07
CA ALA A 89 8.27 0.74 -1.29
C ALA A 89 8.48 -0.12 -2.54
N ARG A 90 9.49 -1.00 -2.52
CA ARG A 90 9.74 -1.94 -3.61
C ARG A 90 8.61 -2.95 -3.78
N LYS A 91 8.09 -3.54 -2.70
CA LYS A 91 6.93 -4.43 -2.76
C LYS A 91 5.72 -3.76 -3.42
N ILE A 92 5.47 -2.48 -3.13
CA ILE A 92 4.36 -1.74 -3.75
C ILE A 92 4.60 -1.55 -5.25
N GLN A 93 5.84 -1.25 -5.66
CA GLN A 93 6.22 -1.19 -7.07
C GLN A 93 5.93 -2.53 -7.77
N ASP A 94 6.41 -3.65 -7.22
CA ASP A 94 6.23 -4.97 -7.82
C ASP A 94 4.72 -5.33 -7.93
N MET A 95 3.90 -4.94 -6.94
CA MET A 95 2.44 -5.11 -6.99
C MET A 95 1.80 -4.25 -8.09
N LEU A 96 2.27 -3.01 -8.29
CA LEU A 96 1.77 -2.13 -9.36
C LEU A 96 2.16 -2.62 -10.74
N GLU A 97 3.39 -3.11 -10.91
CA GLU A 97 3.85 -3.69 -12.17
C GLU A 97 3.01 -4.92 -12.53
N THR A 98 2.75 -5.80 -11.55
CA THR A 98 1.86 -6.96 -11.74
C THR A 98 0.43 -6.54 -12.08
N TYR A 99 -0.11 -5.53 -11.39
CA TYR A 99 -1.41 -4.95 -11.72
C TYR A 99 -1.43 -4.40 -13.15
N GLY A 100 -0.39 -3.66 -13.56
CA GLY A 100 -0.28 -3.11 -14.91
C GLY A 100 -0.34 -4.20 -15.98
N LEU A 101 0.33 -5.33 -15.77
CA LEU A 101 0.27 -6.50 -16.67
C LEU A 101 -1.15 -7.06 -16.76
N ASP A 102 -1.84 -7.21 -15.63
CA ASP A 102 -3.19 -7.79 -15.56
C ASP A 102 -4.28 -6.87 -16.15
N PHE A 103 -4.06 -5.56 -16.16
CA PHE A 103 -5.03 -4.54 -16.56
C PHE A 103 -4.61 -3.77 -17.82
N ASN A 104 -3.78 -4.37 -18.67
CA ASN A 104 -3.39 -3.84 -19.97
C ASN A 104 -2.78 -2.42 -19.88
N GLY A 105 -1.84 -2.25 -18.95
CA GLY A 105 -1.14 -0.99 -18.70
C GLY A 105 -1.92 0.03 -17.87
N LYS A 106 -3.14 -0.28 -17.42
CA LYS A 106 -3.89 0.59 -16.50
C LYS A 106 -3.40 0.37 -15.07
N TYR A 107 -3.27 1.47 -14.32
CA TYR A 107 -2.83 1.44 -12.93
C TYR A 107 -3.94 1.93 -11.99
N PRO A 108 -3.96 1.48 -10.73
CA PRO A 108 -5.03 1.83 -9.80
C PRO A 108 -4.89 3.27 -9.32
N VAL A 109 -6.02 3.98 -9.24
CA VAL A 109 -6.04 5.39 -8.76
C VAL A 109 -5.74 5.54 -7.27
N SER A 110 -5.86 4.46 -6.50
CA SER A 110 -5.67 4.44 -5.05
C SER A 110 -4.99 3.16 -4.59
N PHE A 111 -4.32 3.22 -3.45
CA PHE A 111 -3.69 2.06 -2.82
C PHE A 111 -4.73 1.08 -2.30
N ALA A 112 -5.89 1.57 -1.85
CA ALA A 112 -7.00 0.71 -1.44
C ALA A 112 -7.50 -0.19 -2.60
N HIS A 113 -7.56 0.35 -3.83
CA HIS A 113 -7.92 -0.41 -5.01
C HIS A 113 -6.84 -1.45 -5.35
N LEU A 114 -5.56 -1.05 -5.36
CA LEU A 114 -4.43 -1.98 -5.55
C LEU A 114 -4.50 -3.15 -4.57
N ARG A 115 -4.69 -2.87 -3.28
CA ARG A 115 -4.77 -3.88 -2.22
C ARG A 115 -5.89 -4.89 -2.46
N THR A 116 -7.06 -4.41 -2.90
CA THR A 116 -8.23 -5.26 -3.14
C THR A 116 -7.96 -6.24 -4.28
N GLU A 117 -7.47 -5.74 -5.41
CA GLU A 117 -7.19 -6.58 -6.58
C GLU A 117 -5.97 -7.50 -6.35
N ALA A 118 -4.92 -7.01 -5.69
CA ALA A 118 -3.74 -7.82 -5.36
C ALA A 118 -4.07 -9.01 -4.46
N LYS A 119 -4.97 -8.83 -3.48
CA LYS A 119 -5.45 -9.93 -2.64
C LYS A 119 -6.28 -10.93 -3.43
N LYS A 120 -7.21 -10.43 -4.25
CA LYS A 120 -8.07 -11.25 -5.11
C LYS A 120 -7.26 -12.12 -6.08
N ARG A 121 -6.18 -11.56 -6.62
CA ARG A 121 -5.31 -12.21 -7.63
C ARG A 121 -4.04 -12.85 -7.05
N ARG A 122 -3.94 -12.93 -5.71
CA ARG A 122 -2.87 -13.65 -4.97
C ARG A 122 -1.44 -13.14 -5.20
N TYR A 123 -1.25 -11.85 -5.48
CA TYR A 123 0.07 -11.20 -5.51
C TYR A 123 0.25 -10.14 -4.41
N TRP A 124 -0.66 -10.11 -3.43
CA TRP A 124 -0.56 -9.22 -2.27
C TRP A 124 0.66 -9.58 -1.40
N CYS A 125 1.49 -8.57 -1.12
CA CYS A 125 2.56 -8.64 -0.15
C CYS A 125 2.17 -7.95 1.16
N ASP A 126 2.41 -8.58 2.30
CA ASP A 126 2.23 -7.91 3.58
C ASP A 126 3.27 -6.79 3.79
N LEU A 127 2.76 -5.65 4.24
CA LEU A 127 3.49 -4.43 4.52
C LEU A 127 3.38 -4.12 6.00
N GLN A 128 4.54 -3.88 6.64
CA GLN A 128 4.62 -3.57 8.06
C GLN A 128 5.38 -2.27 8.26
N ASN A 129 4.85 -1.37 9.09
CA ASN A 129 5.58 -0.17 9.47
C ASN A 129 6.71 -0.57 10.46
N PRO A 130 7.98 -0.28 10.16
CA PRO A 130 9.10 -0.72 10.97
C PRO A 130 9.25 0.01 12.30
N LEU A 131 8.57 1.15 12.51
CA LEU A 131 8.66 1.92 13.74
C LEU A 131 7.61 1.50 14.77
N SER A 132 6.40 1.15 14.31
CA SER A 132 5.32 0.67 15.18
C SER A 132 4.26 -0.06 14.37
N ALA A 133 3.78 -1.19 14.90
CA ALA A 133 2.62 -1.90 14.33
C ALA A 133 1.31 -1.11 14.41
N SER A 134 1.24 -0.09 15.27
CA SER A 134 0.07 0.80 15.37
C SER A 134 0.03 1.87 14.29
N LEU A 135 1.12 2.05 13.52
CA LEU A 135 1.20 3.02 12.45
C LEU A 135 0.94 2.34 11.09
N PRO A 136 0.32 3.04 10.14
CA PRO A 136 0.12 2.50 8.79
C PRO A 136 1.47 2.30 8.09
N ALA A 137 1.60 1.20 7.35
CA ALA A 137 2.77 0.96 6.50
C ALA A 137 2.71 1.78 5.19
N VAL A 138 1.49 2.09 4.73
CA VAL A 138 1.23 2.88 3.52
C VAL A 138 0.18 3.91 3.80
N VAL A 139 0.37 5.12 3.28
CA VAL A 139 -0.59 6.22 3.35
C VAL A 139 -0.80 6.82 1.95
N GLU A 140 -2.02 7.27 1.66
CA GLU A 140 -2.32 7.98 0.42
C GLU A 140 -2.10 9.48 0.62
N ALA A 141 -1.02 10.01 0.02
CA ALA A 141 -0.68 11.43 -0.08
C ALA A 141 -0.65 12.29 1.22
N ARG A 142 -0.15 13.53 1.01
CA ARG A 142 0.05 14.75 1.84
C ARG A 142 0.41 14.67 3.32
N ASN A 143 -0.03 13.68 4.08
CA ASN A 143 0.26 13.57 5.52
C ASN A 143 1.03 12.29 5.81
N PRO A 144 2.35 12.28 5.55
CA PRO A 144 3.17 11.10 5.74
C PRO A 144 3.21 10.69 7.21
N ALA A 145 2.99 9.40 7.48
CA ALA A 145 3.23 8.84 8.80
C ALA A 145 4.72 8.44 8.93
N PRO A 146 5.31 8.58 10.13
CA PRO A 146 6.66 8.10 10.40
C PRO A 146 6.86 6.64 9.98
N GLY A 147 7.93 6.37 9.20
CA GLY A 147 8.24 5.01 8.75
C GLY A 147 7.28 4.43 7.71
N ALA A 148 6.34 5.21 7.18
CA ALA A 148 5.41 4.77 6.15
C ALA A 148 5.97 4.98 4.74
N VAL A 149 5.27 4.41 3.77
CA VAL A 149 5.44 4.69 2.35
C VAL A 149 4.23 5.48 1.86
N THR A 150 4.42 6.58 1.15
CA THR A 150 3.31 7.28 0.47
C THR A 150 3.09 6.70 -0.91
N TYR A 151 1.82 6.48 -1.24
CA TYR A 151 1.34 6.21 -2.59
C TYR A 151 0.67 7.48 -3.14
N GLU A 152 1.11 7.95 -4.30
CA GLU A 152 0.50 9.10 -4.99
C GLU A 152 0.29 8.77 -6.47
N TYR A 153 -0.95 8.84 -6.91
CA TYR A 153 -1.33 8.66 -8.31
C TYR A 153 -1.30 10.01 -9.03
N LEU A 154 -0.61 10.10 -10.16
CA LEU A 154 -0.37 11.36 -10.89
C LEU A 154 -1.22 11.51 -12.17
N GLY A 155 -2.17 10.62 -12.40
CA GLY A 155 -3.13 10.73 -13.50
C GLY A 155 -2.90 9.77 -14.67
N ASN A 156 -3.81 9.87 -15.64
CA ASN A 156 -4.07 8.87 -16.67
C ASN A 156 -3.08 8.87 -17.84
N ASP A 157 -2.43 10.00 -18.15
CA ASP A 157 -1.74 10.15 -19.45
C ASP A 157 -0.50 9.26 -19.62
N ARG A 158 0.09 8.76 -18.53
CA ARG A 158 1.23 7.81 -18.53
C ARG A 158 1.28 6.90 -17.30
N ALA A 159 0.12 6.68 -16.68
CA ALA A 159 -0.03 5.90 -15.45
C ALA A 159 1.10 6.11 -14.41
N ARG A 160 1.41 7.37 -14.12
CA ARG A 160 2.54 7.73 -13.28
C ARG A 160 2.13 7.62 -11.82
N TYR A 161 2.99 7.00 -11.03
CA TYR A 161 2.88 6.96 -9.58
C TYR A 161 4.18 7.46 -8.95
N HIS A 162 4.04 8.09 -7.78
CA HIS A 162 5.16 8.30 -6.87
C HIS A 162 4.99 7.39 -5.66
N ILE A 163 6.02 6.58 -5.41
CA ILE A 163 6.17 5.85 -4.15
C ILE A 163 7.36 6.48 -3.42
N ARG A 164 7.12 7.00 -2.21
CA ARG A 164 8.17 7.64 -1.39
C ARG A 164 8.18 7.05 0.01
N GLY A 165 9.37 6.75 0.54
CA GLY A 165 9.51 6.33 1.93
C GLY A 165 9.76 7.51 2.86
N TRP A 166 9.33 7.40 4.11
CA TRP A 166 9.48 8.45 5.12
C TRP A 166 10.24 7.93 6.33
N ASP A 167 11.11 8.77 6.91
CA ASP A 167 11.86 8.44 8.12
C ASP A 167 11.00 8.58 9.39
N ARG A 168 11.63 8.50 10.57
CA ARG A 168 10.95 8.65 11.86
C ARG A 168 10.43 10.07 12.09
N GLN A 169 11.12 11.07 11.56
CA GLN A 169 10.79 12.48 11.72
C GLN A 169 9.76 12.95 10.69
N GLY A 170 9.39 12.09 9.73
CA GLY A 170 8.50 12.44 8.64
C GLY A 170 9.21 13.17 7.51
N ASN A 171 10.54 13.06 7.40
CA ASN A 171 11.26 13.53 6.23
C ASN A 171 11.30 12.45 5.14
N PRO A 172 11.37 12.83 3.85
CA PRO A 172 11.56 11.89 2.77
C PRO A 172 12.89 11.13 2.94
N LEU A 173 12.86 9.81 2.79
CA LEU A 173 14.07 9.02 2.73
C LEU A 173 14.92 9.46 1.54
N ARG A 174 16.23 9.51 1.76
CA ARG A 174 17.21 9.80 0.71
C ARG A 174 18.03 8.55 0.37
N ASP A 175 18.52 8.50 -0.86
CA ASP A 175 19.50 7.51 -1.29
C ASP A 175 20.92 7.91 -0.85
N GLN A 176 21.92 7.13 -1.26
CA GLN A 176 23.33 7.40 -0.93
C GLN A 176 23.85 8.70 -1.57
N ASN A 177 23.20 9.18 -2.63
CA ASN A 177 23.53 10.40 -3.35
C ASN A 177 22.81 11.63 -2.77
N GLY A 178 22.06 11.46 -1.67
CA GLY A 178 21.27 12.52 -1.07
C GLY A 178 20.01 12.89 -1.87
N GLN A 179 19.68 12.17 -2.94
CA GLN A 179 18.45 12.37 -3.70
C GLN A 179 17.28 11.71 -2.97
N MET A 180 16.07 12.23 -3.20
CA MET A 180 14.86 11.62 -2.64
C MET A 180 14.71 10.21 -3.19
N PHE A 181 14.54 9.23 -2.31
CA PHE A 181 14.24 7.87 -2.72
C PHE A 181 12.79 7.84 -3.22
N ILE A 182 12.66 7.93 -4.54
CA ILE A 182 11.39 7.83 -5.25
C ILE A 182 11.47 6.61 -6.15
N VAL A 183 10.49 5.74 -6.02
CA VAL A 183 10.29 4.66 -6.97
C VAL A 183 9.25 5.13 -7.98
N ASN A 184 9.72 5.44 -9.19
CA ASN A 184 8.91 5.84 -10.33
C ASN A 184 8.71 4.65 -11.26
N GLY A 185 7.46 4.34 -11.61
CA GLY A 185 7.15 3.58 -12.82
C GLY A 185 6.80 4.54 -13.94
N ILE A 186 7.56 4.51 -15.02
CA ILE A 186 7.17 5.13 -16.29
C ILE A 186 7.03 3.97 -17.27
N TYR A 187 5.81 3.72 -17.73
CA TYR A 187 5.50 2.71 -18.75
C TYR A 187 4.67 3.34 -19.86
#